data_AF-A0A9D7EGS2-F1
#
_entry.id   AF-A0A9D7EGS2-F1
#
_cell.length_a   1.000
_cell.length_b   1.000
_cell.length_c   1.000
_cell.angle_alpha   90.00
_cell.angle_beta   90.00
_cell.angle_gamma   90.00
#
_symmetry.space_group_name_H-M   'P 1'
#
loop_
_entity.id
_entity.type
_entity.pdbx_description
1 polymer ?
#
loop_
_entity_poly.entity_id
_entity_poly.type
_entity_poly.pdbx_seq_one_letter_code
_entity_poly.pdbx_strand_id
1 'polypeptide(L)'
;MTLETKLNRQYRSQGERQIANLLDQLKMPFQYEPDIYLKEGQKRYIWHPDFYLPEYHTVIEYLGINGNQTYNEMAQRKQRVYTANNYNFIGLRPTDMAKDYQTHREGDRQPPVRNFRRYRQTISSYRRVPAKTILSKGLKL
;
A
#
# COMPACT_ATOMS: atom_id res chain seq x y z
N MET A 1 -0.46 -11.51 15.40
CA MET A 1 -1.09 -12.28 14.31
C MET A 1 -0.76 -13.75 14.55
N THR A 2 -1.77 -14.63 14.58
CA THR A 2 -1.60 -16.06 14.85
C THR A 2 -1.10 -16.81 13.60
N LEU A 3 -0.39 -17.93 13.81
CA LEU A 3 0.23 -18.74 12.75
C LEU A 3 -0.79 -19.25 11.71
N GLU A 4 -2.03 -19.51 12.14
CA GLU A 4 -3.10 -20.06 11.31
C GLU A 4 -3.61 -19.10 10.23
N THR A 5 -3.63 -17.79 10.50
CA THR A 5 -4.03 -16.78 9.49
C THR A 5 -3.01 -16.65 8.36
N LYS A 6 -1.77 -17.09 8.61
CA LYS A 6 -0.63 -16.98 7.68
C LYS A 6 -0.64 -18.05 6.59
N LEU A 7 -1.29 -19.19 6.84
CA LEU A 7 -1.23 -20.39 5.99
C LEU A 7 -2.30 -20.46 4.90
N ASN A 8 -3.38 -19.66 4.96
CA ASN A 8 -4.52 -19.81 4.04
C ASN A 8 -4.95 -18.55 3.27
N ARG A 9 -4.11 -17.51 3.17
CA ARG A 9 -4.40 -16.39 2.24
C ARG A 9 -3.94 -16.74 0.83
N GLN A 10 -4.91 -17.02 -0.05
CA GLN A 10 -4.67 -17.08 -1.48
C GLN A 10 -4.60 -15.64 -2.03
N TYR A 11 -3.38 -15.10 -2.15
CA TYR A 11 -3.15 -13.85 -2.87
C TYR A 11 -3.45 -14.02 -4.36
N ARG A 12 -4.04 -13.00 -4.99
CA ARG A 12 -4.47 -13.05 -6.40
C ARG A 12 -3.31 -13.02 -7.38
N SER A 13 -2.13 -12.58 -6.94
CA SER A 13 -0.92 -12.56 -7.77
C SER A 13 0.35 -12.88 -6.97
N GLN A 14 1.41 -13.27 -7.69
CA GLN A 14 2.74 -13.44 -7.11
C GLN A 14 3.29 -12.11 -6.55
N GLY A 15 2.99 -10.98 -7.19
CA GLY A 15 3.39 -9.66 -6.73
C GLY A 15 2.75 -9.29 -5.39
N GLU A 16 1.44 -9.50 -5.25
CA GLU A 16 0.75 -9.33 -3.96
C GLU A 16 1.34 -10.24 -2.87
N ARG A 17 1.61 -11.52 -3.18
CA ARG A 17 2.25 -12.44 -2.23
C ARG A 17 3.61 -11.91 -1.77
N GLN A 18 4.41 -11.37 -2.69
CA GLN A 18 5.71 -10.78 -2.36
C GLN A 18 5.57 -9.53 -1.47
N ILE A 19 4.60 -8.64 -1.76
CA ILE A 19 4.29 -7.48 -0.92
C ILE A 19 3.89 -7.93 0.49
N ALA A 20 2.98 -8.89 0.60
CA ALA A 20 2.52 -9.43 1.87
C ALA A 20 3.66 -10.03 2.71
N ASN A 21 4.50 -10.85 2.07
CA ASN A 21 5.68 -11.43 2.73
C ASN A 21 6.62 -10.34 3.25
N LEU A 22 6.82 -9.27 2.49
CA LEU A 22 7.66 -8.14 2.90
C LEU A 22 7.05 -7.38 4.09
N LEU A 23 5.74 -7.09 4.06
CA LEU A 23 5.05 -6.45 5.19
C LEU A 23 5.15 -7.30 6.46
N ASP A 24 5.00 -8.62 6.35
CA ASP A 24 5.16 -9.58 7.44
C ASP A 24 6.60 -9.62 7.99
N GLN A 25 7.60 -9.58 7.12
CA GLN A 25 9.02 -9.51 7.51
C GLN A 25 9.31 -8.22 8.29
N LEU A 26 8.74 -7.10 7.84
CA LEU A 26 8.87 -5.79 8.48
C LEU A 26 7.99 -5.64 9.72
N LYS A 27 7.18 -6.65 10.07
CA LYS A 27 6.22 -6.62 11.18
C LYS A 27 5.23 -5.47 11.07
N MET A 28 4.87 -5.10 9.84
CA MET A 28 3.87 -4.07 9.56
C MET A 28 2.48 -4.70 9.48
N PRO A 29 1.55 -4.39 10.41
CA PRO A 29 0.19 -4.90 10.32
C PRO A 29 -0.52 -4.38 9.08
N PHE A 30 -1.24 -5.26 8.37
CA PHE A 30 -1.99 -4.91 7.18
C PHE A 30 -3.30 -5.71 7.07
N GLN A 31 -4.25 -5.13 6.35
CA GLN A 31 -5.47 -5.79 5.87
C GLN A 31 -5.28 -6.09 4.38
N TYR A 32 -5.71 -7.28 3.95
CA TYR A 32 -5.69 -7.70 2.54
C TYR A 32 -7.10 -7.56 1.97
N GLU A 33 -7.25 -6.90 0.82
CA GLU A 33 -8.54 -6.64 0.17
C GLU A 33 -9.66 -6.09 1.08
N PRO A 34 -9.41 -5.07 1.93
CA PRO A 34 -10.46 -4.52 2.77
C PRO A 34 -11.48 -3.72 1.95
N ASP A 35 -12.69 -3.60 2.47
CA ASP A 35 -13.69 -2.68 1.93
C ASP A 35 -13.35 -1.24 2.33
N ILE A 36 -13.13 -0.38 1.33
CA ILE A 36 -12.94 1.06 1.55
C ILE A 36 -14.04 1.85 0.84
N TYR A 37 -14.78 2.63 1.63
CA TYR A 37 -15.79 3.56 1.12
C TYR A 37 -15.13 4.85 0.62
N LEU A 38 -15.36 5.17 -0.65
CA LEU A 38 -14.76 6.32 -1.33
C LEU A 38 -15.83 7.18 -2.01
N LYS A 39 -15.54 8.48 -2.14
CA LYS A 39 -16.33 9.44 -2.90
C LYS A 39 -15.53 9.97 -4.10
N GLU A 40 -16.18 10.09 -5.25
CA GLU A 40 -15.63 10.76 -6.43
C GLU A 40 -16.75 11.62 -7.05
N GLY A 41 -16.66 12.93 -6.86
CA GLY A 41 -17.79 13.83 -7.13
C GLY A 41 -19.02 13.46 -6.28
N GLN A 42 -20.16 13.27 -6.92
CA GLN A 42 -21.40 12.84 -6.26
C GLN A 42 -21.52 11.31 -6.10
N LYS A 43 -20.63 10.53 -6.73
CA LYS A 43 -20.67 9.07 -6.71
C LYS A 43 -19.99 8.52 -5.46
N ARG A 44 -20.50 7.39 -4.97
CA ARG A 44 -19.93 6.62 -3.85
C ARG A 44 -19.55 5.23 -4.35
N TYR A 45 -18.40 4.75 -3.91
CA TYR A 45 -17.88 3.43 -4.29
C TYR A 45 -17.43 2.67 -3.05
N ILE A 46 -17.45 1.35 -3.15
CA ILE A 46 -16.66 0.46 -2.31
C ILE A 46 -15.55 -0.05 -3.21
N TRP A 47 -14.30 0.26 -2.86
CA TRP A 47 -13.12 -0.29 -3.53
C TRP A 47 -12.44 -1.29 -2.60
N HIS A 48 -11.83 -2.31 -3.21
CA HIS A 48 -11.05 -3.34 -2.54
C HIS A 48 -9.58 -3.21 -2.98
N PRO A 49 -8.78 -2.31 -2.35
CA PRO A 49 -7.35 -2.27 -2.63
C PRO A 49 -6.67 -3.56 -2.21
N ASP A 50 -5.55 -3.90 -2.85
CA ASP A 50 -4.80 -5.11 -2.48
C ASP A 50 -4.40 -5.09 -0.99
N PHE A 51 -3.91 -3.96 -0.48
CA PHE A 51 -3.54 -3.84 0.93
C PHE A 51 -3.92 -2.48 1.53
N TYR A 52 -4.23 -2.50 2.83
CA TYR A 52 -4.36 -1.31 3.66
C TYR A 52 -3.53 -1.47 4.93
N LEU A 53 -2.84 -0.40 5.31
CA LEU A 53 -2.01 -0.31 6.51
C LEU A 53 -2.68 0.67 7.49
N PRO A 54 -3.44 0.18 8.49
CA PRO A 54 -4.26 1.02 9.34
C PRO A 54 -3.49 2.08 10.13
N GLU A 55 -2.31 1.72 10.66
CA GLU A 55 -1.46 2.64 11.45
C GLU A 55 -1.02 3.87 10.65
N TYR A 56 -0.93 3.73 9.32
CA TYR A 56 -0.41 4.76 8.43
C TYR A 56 -1.48 5.36 7.50
N HIS A 57 -2.74 4.92 7.66
CA HIS A 57 -3.85 5.26 6.78
C HIS A 57 -3.46 5.19 5.29
N THR A 58 -2.77 4.10 4.91
CA THR A 58 -2.11 3.95 3.61
C THR A 58 -2.66 2.75 2.86
N VAL A 59 -3.04 2.98 1.61
CA VAL A 59 -3.39 1.95 0.63
C VAL A 59 -2.16 1.60 -0.21
N ILE A 60 -1.92 0.30 -0.41
CA ILE A 60 -0.90 -0.22 -1.33
C ILE A 60 -1.58 -1.05 -2.40
N GLU A 61 -1.25 -0.79 -3.66
CA GLU A 61 -1.81 -1.46 -4.83
C GLU A 61 -0.70 -1.98 -5.74
N TYR A 62 -0.79 -3.25 -6.13
CA TYR A 62 0.11 -3.89 -7.07
C TYR A 62 -0.32 -3.61 -8.51
N LEU A 63 0.52 -2.82 -9.18
CA LEU A 63 0.32 -2.34 -10.54
C LEU A 63 0.99 -3.30 -11.55
N GLY A 64 0.41 -4.50 -11.72
CA GLY A 64 0.98 -5.61 -12.48
C GLY A 64 1.20 -5.44 -13.99
N ILE A 65 0.66 -4.41 -14.65
CA ILE A 65 0.82 -4.20 -16.11
C ILE A 65 1.67 -2.95 -16.39
N ASN A 66 2.73 -3.10 -17.18
CA ASN A 66 3.57 -2.00 -17.63
C ASN A 66 3.27 -1.65 -19.10
N GLY A 67 3.36 -0.36 -19.45
CA GLY A 67 3.40 0.08 -20.85
C GLY A 67 2.05 0.29 -21.56
N ASN A 68 0.92 0.18 -20.87
CA ASN A 68 -0.39 0.50 -21.44
C ASN A 68 -0.91 1.85 -20.91
N GLN A 69 -1.28 2.76 -21.81
CA GLN A 69 -1.75 4.11 -21.45
C GLN A 69 -3.03 4.09 -20.58
N THR A 70 -4.01 3.26 -20.95
CA THR A 70 -5.24 3.07 -20.16
C THR A 70 -4.93 2.59 -18.74
N TYR A 71 -3.89 1.76 -18.60
CA TYR A 71 -3.46 1.28 -17.29
C TYR A 71 -2.84 2.39 -16.42
N ASN A 72 -2.03 3.25 -17.02
CA ASN A 72 -1.47 4.41 -16.34
C ASN A 72 -2.58 5.39 -15.91
N GLU A 73 -3.58 5.63 -16.76
CA GLU A 73 -4.73 6.46 -16.44
C GLU A 73 -5.54 5.89 -15.27
N MET A 74 -5.76 4.57 -15.24
CA MET A 74 -6.41 3.90 -14.11
C MET A 74 -5.61 4.06 -12.81
N ALA A 75 -4.29 3.86 -12.84
CA ALA A 75 -3.44 4.05 -11.66
C ALA A 75 -3.46 5.50 -11.16
N GLN A 76 -3.42 6.48 -12.08
CA GLN A 76 -3.55 7.90 -11.72
C GLN A 76 -4.92 8.23 -11.15
N ARG A 77 -6.01 7.66 -11.70
CA ARG A 77 -7.35 7.82 -11.14
C ARG A 77 -7.40 7.27 -9.72
N LYS A 78 -6.88 6.05 -9.49
CA LYS A 78 -6.83 5.46 -8.15
C LYS A 78 -6.12 6.39 -7.17
N GLN A 79 -4.92 6.86 -7.53
CA GLN A 79 -4.17 7.81 -6.70
C GLN A 79 -4.98 9.07 -6.38
N ARG A 80 -5.60 9.71 -7.39
CA ARG A 80 -6.40 10.91 -7.18
C ARG A 80 -7.58 10.65 -6.24
N VAL A 81 -8.32 9.57 -6.44
CA VAL A 81 -9.51 9.24 -5.62
C VAL A 81 -9.10 8.93 -4.19
N TYR A 82 -8.08 8.10 -3.96
CA TYR A 82 -7.61 7.80 -2.60
C TYR A 82 -7.15 9.06 -1.86
N THR A 83 -6.31 9.88 -2.50
CA THR A 83 -5.83 11.15 -1.90
C THR A 83 -6.99 12.11 -1.60
N ALA A 84 -7.96 12.24 -2.51
CA ALA A 84 -9.15 13.08 -2.28
C ALA A 84 -10.04 12.57 -1.12
N ASN A 85 -9.92 11.29 -0.77
CA ASN A 85 -10.59 10.66 0.38
C ASN A 85 -9.65 10.53 1.60
N ASN A 86 -8.55 11.29 1.63
CA ASN A 86 -7.56 11.36 2.72
C ASN A 86 -6.69 10.10 2.94
N TYR A 87 -6.70 9.13 2.02
CA TYR A 87 -5.79 7.99 2.09
C TYR A 87 -4.43 8.33 1.47
N ASN A 88 -3.36 7.85 2.10
CA ASN A 88 -2.06 7.77 1.43
C ASN A 88 -2.11 6.65 0.38
N PHE A 89 -1.51 6.86 -0.79
CA PHE A 89 -1.50 5.88 -1.88
C PHE A 89 -0.08 5.48 -2.28
N ILE A 90 0.16 4.17 -2.39
CA ILE A 90 1.40 3.59 -2.92
C ILE A 90 1.05 2.59 -4.02
N GLY A 91 1.41 2.91 -5.26
CA GLY A 91 1.37 1.96 -6.37
C GLY A 91 2.73 1.27 -6.53
N LEU A 92 2.77 -0.06 -6.53
CA LEU A 92 3.99 -0.86 -6.72
C LEU A 92 3.92 -1.64 -8.02
N ARG A 93 4.88 -1.44 -8.92
CA ARG A 93 5.00 -2.19 -10.18
C ARG A 93 5.99 -3.34 -10.04
N PRO A 94 5.95 -4.35 -10.95
CA PRO A 94 6.97 -5.39 -11.00
C PRO A 94 8.41 -4.84 -11.02
N THR A 95 8.64 -3.74 -11.74
CA THR A 95 9.95 -3.08 -11.84
C THR A 95 10.43 -2.49 -10.52
N ASP A 96 9.51 -2.09 -9.64
CA ASP A 96 9.82 -1.55 -8.32
C ASP A 96 10.30 -2.66 -7.37
N MET A 97 9.93 -3.91 -7.67
CA MET A 97 10.28 -5.12 -6.92
C MET A 97 11.48 -5.87 -7.54
N ALA A 98 11.67 -5.78 -8.86
CA ALA A 98 12.72 -6.47 -9.60
C ALA A 98 14.13 -5.89 -9.37
N LYS A 99 14.25 -4.57 -9.15
CA LYS A 99 15.54 -3.92 -8.88
C LYS A 99 16.18 -4.36 -7.56
N ASP A 100 15.41 -4.98 -6.69
CA ASP A 100 15.86 -5.44 -5.38
C ASP A 100 16.16 -6.95 -5.34
N TYR A 101 15.77 -7.72 -6.36
CA TYR A 101 16.04 -9.17 -6.41
C TYR A 101 17.42 -9.51 -6.99
N GLN A 102 17.95 -8.73 -7.93
CA GLN A 102 19.28 -9.00 -8.52
C GLN A 102 20.46 -8.72 -7.57
N THR A 103 20.24 -8.02 -6.47
CA THR A 103 21.29 -7.74 -5.47
C THR A 103 21.35 -8.78 -4.34
N HIS A 104 20.51 -9.83 -4.39
CA HIS A 104 20.49 -10.86 -3.37
C HIS A 104 20.82 -12.24 -3.89
N ARG A 105 21.95 -12.74 -3.39
CA ARG A 105 22.24 -14.17 -3.31
C ARG A 105 21.93 -14.64 -1.89
N GLU A 106 21.54 -15.90 -1.77
CA GLU A 106 21.26 -16.57 -0.49
C GLU A 106 22.43 -16.36 0.49
N GLY A 107 22.19 -15.65 1.59
CA GLY A 107 23.20 -15.38 2.62
C GLY A 107 23.02 -14.06 3.37
N ASP A 108 22.37 -13.07 2.76
CA ASP A 108 22.17 -11.77 3.40
C ASP A 108 20.99 -11.78 4.39
N ARG A 109 21.27 -11.40 5.65
CA ARG A 109 20.26 -11.37 6.74
C ARG A 109 19.24 -10.22 6.64
N GLN A 110 19.27 -9.40 5.59
CA GLN A 110 18.31 -8.30 5.37
C GLN A 110 18.02 -8.05 3.87
N PRO A 111 16.74 -7.88 3.47
CA PRO A 111 16.33 -7.60 2.08
C PRO A 111 16.84 -6.21 1.62
N PRO A 112 17.15 -5.94 0.32
CA PRO A 112 17.80 -4.72 -0.10
C PRO A 112 16.66 -3.84 -0.58
N VAL A 113 15.81 -3.50 0.38
CA VAL A 113 14.75 -2.51 0.31
C VAL A 113 15.17 -1.15 -0.23
N ARG A 114 15.94 -0.94 -1.30
CA ARG A 114 16.47 0.42 -1.58
C ARG A 114 15.31 1.40 -1.82
N ASN A 115 14.22 0.91 -2.41
CA ASN A 115 12.94 1.61 -2.46
C ASN A 115 12.22 1.62 -1.10
N PHE A 116 12.24 0.56 -0.27
CA PHE A 116 11.67 0.62 1.10
C PHE A 116 12.48 1.43 2.11
N ARG A 117 13.74 1.79 1.88
CA ARG A 117 14.40 2.78 2.75
C ARG A 117 13.78 4.16 2.52
N ARG A 118 13.43 4.46 1.26
CA ARG A 118 12.60 5.61 0.89
C ARG A 118 11.18 5.45 1.43
N TYR A 119 10.54 4.29 1.31
CA TYR A 119 9.21 4.06 1.90
C TYR A 119 9.21 4.11 3.42
N ARG A 120 10.23 3.58 4.12
CA ARG A 120 10.38 3.73 5.58
C ARG A 120 10.59 5.18 5.96
N GLN A 121 11.33 5.97 5.18
CA GLN A 121 11.43 7.43 5.40
C GLN A 121 10.09 8.12 5.14
N THR A 122 9.36 7.78 4.08
CA THR A 122 8.04 8.33 3.76
C THR A 122 7.00 7.94 4.82
N ILE A 123 6.92 6.67 5.18
CA ILE A 123 6.05 6.10 6.23
C ILE A 123 6.45 6.62 7.62
N SER A 124 7.74 6.77 7.92
CA SER A 124 8.23 7.41 9.14
C SER A 124 7.99 8.92 9.15
N SER A 125 7.91 9.59 7.99
CA SER A 125 7.50 11.00 7.92
C SER A 125 6.00 11.15 8.18
N TYR A 126 5.17 10.18 7.78
CA TYR A 126 3.76 10.12 8.15
C TYR A 126 3.56 9.87 9.66
N ARG A 127 4.47 9.16 10.35
CA ARG A 127 4.46 9.04 11.83
C ARG A 127 4.62 10.38 12.56
N ARG A 128 5.11 11.45 11.91
CA ARG A 128 5.27 12.77 12.53
C ARG A 128 4.02 13.65 12.44
N VAL A 129 2.97 13.22 11.76
CA VAL A 129 1.70 13.96 11.71
C VAL A 129 0.73 13.31 12.70
N PRO A 130 0.54 13.87 13.92
CA PRO A 130 -0.41 13.30 14.85
C PRO A 130 -1.82 13.34 14.24
N ALA A 131 -2.51 12.19 14.28
CA ALA A 131 -3.90 12.04 13.85
C ALA A 131 -4.86 13.05 14.52
N LYS A 132 -4.44 13.67 15.63
CA LYS A 132 -5.20 14.70 16.35
C LYS A 132 -5.28 16.07 15.65
N THR A 133 -4.50 16.34 14.60
CA THR A 133 -4.54 17.66 13.92
C THR A 133 -5.62 17.76 12.84
N ILE A 134 -6.22 16.64 12.40
CA ILE A 134 -7.18 16.64 11.29
C ILE A 134 -8.64 16.81 11.78
N LEU A 135 -8.93 16.51 13.05
CA LEU A 135 -10.30 16.58 13.61
C LEU A 135 -10.71 17.94 14.19
N SER A 136 -9.81 18.93 14.29
CA SER A 136 -10.13 20.23 14.93
C SER A 136 -10.47 21.38 13.97
N LYS A 137 -10.53 21.14 12.65
CA LYS A 137 -10.77 22.22 11.66
C LYS A 137 -12.07 22.12 10.86
N GLY A 138 -13.03 21.31 11.29
CA GLY A 138 -14.25 21.11 10.49
C GLY A 138 -15.47 20.68 11.25
N LEU A 139 -15.79 21.33 12.38
CA LEU A 139 -17.14 21.36 12.93
C LEU A 139 -17.31 22.68 13.71
N LYS A 140 -17.88 23.69 13.05
CA LYS A 140 -18.63 24.73 13.76
C LYS A 140 -20.09 24.32 13.64
N LEU A 141 -20.67 23.90 14.76
CA LEU A 141 -22.12 23.94 14.97
C LEU A 141 -22.56 25.41 15.04
#